data_AF-A0A1W0VQP8-F1
#
_entry.id   AF-A0A1W0VQP8-F1
#
_cell.length_a   1.000
_cell.length_b   1.000
_cell.length_c   1.000
_cell.angle_alpha   90.00
_cell.angle_beta   90.00
_cell.angle_gamma   90.00
#
_symmetry.space_group_name_H-M   'P 1'
#
loop_
_entity.id
_entity.type
_entity.pdbx_description
1 polymer ?
#
loop_
_entity_poly.entity_id
_entity_poly.type
_entity_poly.pdbx_seq_one_letter_code
_entity_poly.pdbx_strand_id
1 'polypeptide(L)'
;MSDLLSPIIAVMEEDHEAFWCFVGFMRKARHNFRLDEVGIRRQLKTVSQIIKRKDSHLYRHLQKLQAEDCFFLYRMVVVLFRRELTFEQTMCLWEVMWADQHAIRAGIGRSTWARIRLHAPPTDDLLLYAIAACVLQRRKLIIEKYS
;
A
#
# COMPACT_ATOMS: atom_id res chain seq x y z
N MET A 1 9.50 -8.45 10.34
CA MET A 1 8.65 -9.31 9.48
C MET A 1 7.54 -10.03 10.25
N SER A 2 7.60 -10.14 11.58
CA SER A 2 6.54 -10.74 12.41
C SER A 2 5.16 -10.12 12.19
N ASP A 3 5.08 -8.80 12.04
CA ASP A 3 3.85 -8.09 11.66
C ASP A 3 3.19 -8.68 10.40
N LEU A 4 4.00 -9.12 9.44
CA LEU A 4 3.53 -9.69 8.17
C LEU A 4 3.11 -11.16 8.28
N LEU A 5 3.76 -11.92 9.17
CA LEU A 5 3.50 -13.33 9.38
C LEU A 5 2.30 -13.59 10.29
N SER A 6 2.12 -12.74 11.31
CA SER A 6 1.08 -12.91 12.34
C SER A 6 -0.33 -13.12 11.79
N PRO A 7 -0.80 -12.37 10.77
CA PRO A 7 -2.12 -12.61 10.19
C PRO A 7 -2.26 -13.96 9.49
N ILE A 8 -1.18 -14.45 8.88
CA ILE A 8 -1.19 -15.73 8.15
C ILE A 8 -1.27 -16.89 9.15
N ILE A 9 -0.44 -16.87 10.20
CA ILE A 9 -0.49 -17.90 11.25
C ILE A 9 -1.85 -17.91 11.96
N ALA A 10 -2.48 -16.75 12.12
CA ALA A 10 -3.80 -16.68 12.76
C ALA A 10 -4.94 -17.30 11.93
N VAL A 11 -4.75 -17.48 10.61
CA VAL A 11 -5.79 -18.01 9.71
C VAL A 11 -5.48 -19.45 9.28
N MET A 12 -4.21 -19.81 9.12
CA MET A 12 -3.81 -21.16 8.73
C MET A 12 -3.78 -22.07 9.96
N GLU A 13 -4.38 -23.26 9.84
CA GLU A 13 -4.40 -24.25 10.94
C GLU A 13 -3.04 -24.91 11.12
N GLU A 14 -2.34 -25.17 10.00
CA GLU A 14 -1.09 -25.92 9.97
C GLU A 14 0.13 -25.03 9.71
N ASP A 15 1.19 -25.20 10.52
CA ASP A 15 2.41 -24.40 10.44
C ASP A 15 3.09 -24.47 9.07
N HIS A 16 3.05 -25.63 8.41
CA HIS A 16 3.67 -25.82 7.11
C HIS A 16 2.91 -25.10 5.98
N GLU A 17 1.59 -24.98 6.08
CA GLU A 17 0.78 -24.18 5.17
C GLU A 17 1.05 -22.69 5.39
N ALA A 18 1.06 -22.26 6.66
CA ALA A 18 1.41 -20.89 7.04
C ALA A 18 2.79 -20.48 6.49
N PHE A 19 3.77 -21.38 6.57
CA PHE A 19 5.10 -21.17 6.02
C PHE A 19 5.06 -20.93 4.51
N TRP A 20 4.42 -21.80 3.72
CA TRP A 20 4.37 -21.65 2.27
C TRP A 20 3.56 -20.43 1.81
N CYS A 21 2.46 -20.12 2.50
CA CYS A 21 1.71 -18.88 2.32
C CYS A 21 2.61 -17.66 2.58
N PHE A 22 3.37 -17.66 3.67
CA PHE A 22 4.28 -16.56 4.01
C PHE A 22 5.44 -16.43 3.01
N VAL A 23 6.01 -17.54 2.52
CA VAL A 23 7.00 -17.51 1.43
C VAL A 23 6.41 -16.86 0.19
N GLY A 24 5.20 -17.24 -0.21
CA GLY A 24 4.47 -16.63 -1.33
C GLY A 24 4.24 -15.14 -1.14
N PHE A 25 3.87 -14.72 0.07
CA PHE A 25 3.68 -13.32 0.43
C PHE A 25 5.00 -12.53 0.34
N MET A 26 6.08 -13.09 0.89
CA MET A 26 7.40 -12.46 0.90
C MET A 26 8.01 -12.33 -0.49
N ARG A 27 7.68 -13.19 -1.46
CA ARG A 27 8.11 -12.99 -2.86
C ARG A 27 7.66 -11.64 -3.42
N LYS A 28 6.54 -11.09 -2.93
CA LYS A 28 6.03 -9.76 -3.28
C LYS A 28 6.59 -8.68 -2.36
N ALA A 29 6.56 -8.90 -1.04
CA ALA A 29 6.92 -7.89 -0.04
C ALA A 29 8.43 -7.70 0.17
N ARG A 30 9.29 -8.65 -0.27
CA ARG A 30 10.75 -8.64 -0.01
C ARG A 30 11.46 -7.36 -0.43
N HIS A 31 10.94 -6.63 -1.43
CA HIS A 31 11.54 -5.37 -1.87
C HIS A 31 11.52 -4.29 -0.78
N ASN A 32 10.59 -4.38 0.19
CA ASN A 32 10.50 -3.48 1.33
C ASN A 32 11.60 -3.75 2.38
N PHE A 33 12.26 -4.90 2.34
CA PHE A 33 13.24 -5.36 3.34
C PHE A 33 14.68 -5.39 2.79
N ARG A 34 14.94 -4.73 1.66
CA ARG A 34 16.30 -4.59 1.14
C ARG A 34 17.09 -3.64 2.05
N LEU A 35 18.35 -4.00 2.34
CA LEU A 35 19.27 -3.17 3.12
C LEU A 35 19.53 -1.79 2.51
N ASP A 36 19.47 -1.69 1.18
CA ASP A 36 19.66 -0.44 0.45
C ASP A 36 18.40 0.44 0.43
N GLU A 37 17.28 0.01 1.01
CA GLU A 37 16.00 0.72 1.06
C GLU A 37 15.47 1.19 -0.31
N VAL A 38 16.03 0.72 -1.43
CA VAL A 38 15.68 1.24 -2.76
C VAL A 38 14.22 0.93 -3.09
N GLY A 39 13.73 -0.23 -2.65
CA GLY A 39 12.34 -0.64 -2.84
C GLY A 39 11.36 0.28 -2.12
N ILE A 40 11.59 0.57 -0.85
CA ILE A 40 10.68 1.42 -0.08
C ILE A 40 10.76 2.88 -0.50
N ARG A 41 11.96 3.41 -0.77
CA ARG A 41 12.13 4.77 -1.29
C ARG A 41 11.42 4.97 -2.62
N ARG A 42 11.45 3.97 -3.50
CA ARG A 42 10.68 3.98 -4.75
C ARG A 42 9.17 4.06 -4.49
N GLN A 43 8.64 3.27 -3.56
CA GLN A 43 7.21 3.28 -3.22
C GLN A 43 6.77 4.59 -2.58
N LEU A 44 7.55 5.15 -1.65
CA LEU A 44 7.29 6.47 -1.06
C LEU A 44 7.29 7.57 -2.11
N LYS A 45 8.24 7.54 -3.05
CA LYS A 45 8.25 8.45 -4.21
C LYS A 45 6.99 8.31 -5.06
N THR A 46 6.50 7.09 -5.29
CA THR A 46 5.24 6.86 -6.01
C THR A 46 4.06 7.48 -5.26
N VAL A 47 3.95 7.28 -3.94
CA VAL A 47 2.90 7.89 -3.11
C VAL A 47 2.95 9.41 -3.18
N SER A 48 4.13 9.99 -3.05
CA SER A 48 4.37 11.43 -3.21
C SER A 48 3.87 11.96 -4.57
N GLN A 49 4.13 11.23 -5.66
CA GLN A 49 3.61 11.58 -6.98
C GLN A 49 2.08 11.44 -7.09
N ILE A 50 1.47 10.44 -6.45
CA ILE A 50 0.01 10.29 -6.41
C ILE A 50 -0.61 11.50 -5.69
N ILE A 51 -0.08 11.87 -4.53
CA ILE A 51 -0.52 13.05 -3.77
C ILE A 51 -0.38 14.32 -4.62
N LYS A 52 0.79 14.54 -5.25
CA LYS A 52 1.03 15.70 -6.13
C LYS A 52 0.01 15.82 -7.25
N ARG A 53 -0.33 14.69 -7.89
CA ARG A 53 -1.30 14.65 -9.01
C ARG A 53 -2.73 14.87 -8.54
N LYS A 54 -3.10 14.36 -7.36
CA LYS A 54 -4.47 14.46 -6.83
C LYS A 54 -4.73 15.78 -6.12
N ASP A 55 -3.74 16.33 -5.43
CA ASP A 55 -3.86 17.58 -4.69
C ASP A 55 -2.52 18.33 -4.66
N SER A 56 -2.32 19.18 -5.67
CA SER A 56 -1.10 19.99 -5.78
C SER A 56 -0.95 21.00 -4.64
N HIS A 57 -2.04 21.43 -4.00
CA HIS A 57 -1.99 22.37 -2.90
C HIS A 57 -1.45 21.70 -1.63
N LEU A 58 -1.98 20.51 -1.29
CA LEU A 58 -1.45 19.70 -0.19
C LEU A 58 0.02 19.36 -0.42
N TYR A 59 0.39 18.97 -1.64
CA TYR A 59 1.77 18.66 -1.97
C TYR A 59 2.71 19.86 -1.74
N ARG A 60 2.34 21.06 -2.20
CA ARG A 60 3.13 22.28 -1.95
C ARG A 60 3.28 22.57 -0.45
N HIS A 61 2.24 22.30 0.33
CA HIS A 61 2.30 22.44 1.79
C HIS A 61 3.29 21.44 2.39
N LEU A 62 3.27 20.17 1.96
CA LEU A 62 4.27 19.18 2.36
C LEU A 62 5.70 19.59 1.96
N GLN A 63 5.89 20.22 0.80
CA GLN A 63 7.20 20.77 0.40
C GLN A 63 7.68 21.89 1.33
N LYS A 64 6.77 22.78 1.76
CA LYS A 64 7.11 23.82 2.75
C LYS A 64 7.55 23.22 4.09
N LEU A 65 6.97 22.07 4.45
CA LEU A 65 7.33 21.30 5.64
C LEU A 65 8.53 20.37 5.44
N GLN A 66 9.15 20.34 4.24
CA GLN A 66 10.22 19.41 3.88
C GLN A 66 9.85 17.93 4.07
N ALA A 67 8.57 17.61 3.85
CA ALA A 67 7.98 16.28 4.03
C ALA A 67 7.49 15.66 2.71
N GLU A 68 7.85 16.23 1.56
CA GLU A 68 7.39 15.78 0.25
C GLU A 68 7.91 14.39 -0.15
N ASP A 69 8.99 13.92 0.48
CA ASP A 69 9.52 12.57 0.32
C ASP A 69 8.61 11.49 0.95
N CYS A 70 7.62 11.92 1.74
CA CYS A 70 6.65 11.10 2.42
C CYS A 70 7.25 10.10 3.42
N PHE A 71 8.43 10.37 4.01
CA PHE A 71 9.06 9.45 4.96
C PHE A 71 8.18 9.15 6.20
N PHE A 72 7.26 10.05 6.54
CA PHE A 72 6.23 9.82 7.56
C PHE A 72 5.28 8.64 7.27
N LEU A 73 5.26 8.13 6.03
CA LEU A 73 4.50 6.95 5.61
C LEU A 73 5.33 5.66 5.61
N TYR A 74 6.61 5.70 6.00
CA TYR A 74 7.52 4.55 5.96
C TYR A 74 6.91 3.31 6.61
N ARG A 75 6.35 3.45 7.81
CA ARG A 75 5.72 2.34 8.55
C ARG A 75 4.52 1.75 7.80
N MET A 76 3.69 2.60 7.18
CA MET A 76 2.52 2.14 6.41
C MET A 76 2.96 1.29 5.21
N VAL A 77 4.03 1.71 4.53
CA VAL A 77 4.55 1.01 3.36
C VAL A 77 5.27 -0.30 3.76
N VAL A 78 6.20 -0.24 4.71
CA VAL A 78 7.10 -1.36 5.03
C VAL A 78 6.35 -2.60 5.50
N VAL A 79 5.29 -2.42 6.30
CA VAL A 79 4.43 -3.51 6.81
C VAL A 79 3.04 -3.53 6.18
N LEU A 80 2.86 -2.94 5.00
CA LEU A 80 1.63 -3.03 4.20
C LEU A 80 0.36 -2.74 5.03
N PHE A 81 0.34 -1.58 5.68
CA PHE A 81 -0.72 -1.10 6.59
C PHE A 81 -0.98 -1.90 7.86
N ARG A 82 -0.28 -3.01 8.13
CA ARG A 82 -0.60 -3.88 9.27
C ARG A 82 -0.72 -3.13 10.60
N ARG A 83 0.10 -2.10 10.81
CA ARG A 83 0.11 -1.33 12.07
C ARG A 83 -0.78 -0.08 12.07
N GLU A 84 -1.57 0.17 11.03
CA GLU A 84 -2.60 1.22 11.01
C GLU A 84 -4.03 0.66 11.05
N LEU A 85 -4.17 -0.63 10.72
CA LEU A 85 -5.46 -1.29 10.55
C LEU A 85 -5.66 -2.35 11.64
N THR A 86 -6.93 -2.62 11.93
CA THR A 86 -7.29 -3.80 12.72
C THR A 86 -6.92 -5.08 11.97
N PHE A 87 -6.96 -6.22 12.66
CA PHE A 87 -6.71 -7.52 12.05
C PHE A 87 -7.65 -7.76 10.85
N GLU A 88 -8.95 -7.60 11.07
CA GLU A 88 -9.99 -7.80 10.06
C GLU A 88 -9.81 -6.89 8.85
N GLN A 89 -9.51 -5.61 9.09
CA GLN A 89 -9.24 -4.64 8.04
C GLN A 89 -7.97 -4.98 7.25
N THR A 90 -6.93 -5.46 7.93
CA THR A 90 -5.69 -5.91 7.28
C THR A 90 -5.96 -7.10 6.37
N MET A 91 -6.67 -8.11 6.85
CA MET A 91 -7.03 -9.31 6.07
C MET A 91 -7.86 -8.94 4.84
N CYS A 92 -8.92 -8.15 5.03
CA CYS A 92 -9.76 -7.69 3.93
C CYS A 92 -8.96 -6.92 2.87
N LEU A 93 -8.09 -5.98 3.28
CA LEU A 93 -7.25 -5.24 2.35
C LEU A 93 -6.30 -6.17 1.58
N TRP A 94 -5.65 -7.11 2.27
CA TRP A 94 -4.69 -8.02 1.66
C TRP A 94 -5.36 -9.01 0.70
N GLU A 95 -6.52 -9.54 1.05
CA GLU A 95 -7.33 -10.39 0.17
C GLU A 95 -7.72 -9.67 -1.12
N VAL A 96 -8.21 -8.43 -1.01
CA VAL A 96 -8.55 -7.59 -2.19
C VAL A 96 -7.31 -7.36 -3.06
N MET A 97 -6.17 -7.02 -2.46
CA MET A 97 -4.92 -6.82 -3.19
C MET A 97 -4.43 -8.10 -3.89
N TRP A 98 -4.56 -9.26 -3.24
CA TRP A 98 -4.16 -10.53 -3.83
C TRP A 98 -5.10 -10.97 -4.94
N ALA A 99 -6.41 -10.78 -4.76
CA ALA A 99 -7.44 -11.06 -5.76
C ALA A 99 -7.27 -10.19 -7.01
N ASP A 100 -7.06 -8.88 -6.84
CA ASP A 100 -6.80 -7.94 -7.94
C ASP A 100 -5.55 -8.37 -8.73
N GLN A 101 -4.45 -8.68 -8.03
CA GLN A 101 -3.24 -9.12 -8.68
C GLN A 101 -3.40 -10.48 -9.41
N HIS A 102 -4.21 -11.38 -8.85
CA HIS A 102 -4.54 -12.64 -9.52
C HIS A 102 -5.38 -12.41 -10.77
N ALA A 103 -6.40 -11.54 -10.71
CA ALA A 103 -7.24 -11.18 -11.85
C ALA A 103 -6.42 -10.57 -13.00
N ILE A 104 -5.50 -9.65 -12.68
CA ILE A 104 -4.57 -9.05 -13.65
C ILE A 104 -3.73 -10.13 -14.36
N ARG A 105 -3.13 -11.06 -13.60
CA ARG A 105 -2.31 -12.15 -14.15
C ARG A 105 -3.11 -13.14 -14.99
N ALA A 106 -4.32 -13.46 -14.56
CA ALA A 106 -5.24 -14.32 -15.29
C ALA A 106 -5.83 -13.64 -16.54
N GLY A 107 -5.62 -12.32 -16.72
CA GLY A 107 -6.20 -11.57 -17.82
C GLY A 107 -7.71 -11.34 -17.68
N ILE A 108 -8.24 -11.50 -16.47
CA ILE A 108 -9.64 -11.24 -16.16
C ILE A 108 -9.81 -9.71 -16.19
N GLY A 109 -10.54 -9.19 -17.18
CA GLY A 109 -10.78 -7.75 -17.32
C GLY A 109 -9.87 -7.01 -18.34
N ARG A 110 -9.27 -7.70 -19.32
CA ARG A 110 -8.46 -7.06 -20.38
C ARG A 110 -9.18 -6.05 -21.27
N SER A 111 -10.52 -5.96 -21.23
CA SER A 111 -11.20 -4.88 -21.96
C SER A 111 -11.04 -3.55 -21.21
N THR A 112 -10.58 -2.52 -21.92
CA THR A 112 -10.48 -1.14 -21.42
C THR A 112 -11.80 -0.69 -20.75
N TRP A 113 -12.93 -1.15 -21.28
CA TRP A 113 -14.29 -0.89 -20.76
C TRP A 113 -14.65 -1.63 -19.47
N ALA A 114 -14.06 -2.79 -19.17
CA ALA A 114 -14.24 -3.45 -17.88
C ALA A 114 -13.44 -2.73 -16.78
N ARG A 115 -12.22 -2.27 -17.10
CA ARG A 115 -11.35 -1.53 -16.17
C ARG A 115 -11.92 -0.16 -15.78
N ILE A 116 -12.52 0.55 -16.73
CA ILE A 116 -13.21 1.83 -16.48
C ILE A 116 -14.44 1.62 -15.59
N ARG A 117 -15.21 0.55 -15.81
CA ARG A 117 -16.40 0.24 -14.99
C ARG A 117 -16.03 -0.08 -13.53
N LEU A 118 -14.89 -0.72 -13.30
CA LEU A 118 -14.42 -1.08 -11.96
C LEU A 118 -13.84 0.12 -11.17
N HIS A 119 -13.64 1.30 -11.77
CA HIS A 119 -13.06 2.51 -11.14
C HIS A 119 -11.70 2.31 -10.42
N ALA A 120 -11.11 1.12 -10.49
CA ALA A 120 -9.85 0.80 -9.85
C ALA A 120 -8.69 1.43 -10.65
N PRO A 121 -7.69 2.01 -9.97
CA PRO A 121 -6.48 2.50 -10.63
C PRO A 121 -5.84 1.39 -11.45
N PRO A 122 -5.35 1.66 -12.67
CA PRO A 122 -4.87 0.66 -13.61
C PRO A 122 -3.50 0.03 -13.24
N THR A 123 -3.12 0.01 -11.96
CA THR A 123 -1.74 -0.21 -11.50
C THR A 123 -1.63 -1.36 -10.52
N ASP A 124 -0.51 -2.08 -10.55
CA ASP A 124 -0.13 -3.13 -9.58
C ASP A 124 0.01 -2.63 -8.12
N ASP A 125 -0.19 -1.32 -7.88
CA ASP A 125 0.15 -0.60 -6.65
C ASP A 125 -1.08 -0.13 -5.86
N LEU A 126 -2.16 -0.93 -5.81
CA LEU A 126 -3.39 -0.60 -5.06
C LEU A 126 -3.12 -0.14 -3.62
N LEU A 127 -2.14 -0.77 -2.96
CA LEU A 127 -1.65 -0.37 -1.63
C LEU A 127 -1.21 1.10 -1.58
N LEU A 128 -0.43 1.55 -2.55
CA LEU A 128 0.13 2.90 -2.57
C LEU A 128 -0.97 3.94 -2.81
N TYR A 129 -2.00 3.59 -3.59
CA TYR A 129 -3.20 4.41 -3.74
C TYR A 129 -4.00 4.50 -2.45
N ALA A 130 -4.17 3.38 -1.73
CA ALA A 130 -4.83 3.39 -0.42
C ALA A 130 -4.05 4.24 0.60
N ILE A 131 -2.71 4.13 0.63
CA ILE A 131 -1.84 4.97 1.47
C ILE A 131 -2.00 6.45 1.11
N ALA A 132 -1.95 6.81 -0.17
CA ALA A 132 -2.15 8.18 -0.61
C ALA A 132 -3.55 8.70 -0.24
N ALA A 133 -4.58 7.87 -0.38
CA ALA A 133 -5.96 8.22 -0.02
C ALA A 133 -6.10 8.53 1.47
N CYS A 134 -5.44 7.77 2.36
CA CYS A 134 -5.43 8.07 3.80
C CYS A 134 -4.86 9.47 4.11
N VAL A 135 -3.80 9.89 3.39
CA VAL A 135 -3.23 11.23 3.54
C VAL A 135 -4.20 12.29 3.02
N LEU A 136 -4.78 12.08 1.84
CA LEU A 136 -5.72 13.01 1.22
C LEU A 136 -6.99 13.19 2.05
N GLN A 137 -7.51 12.14 2.70
CA GLN A 137 -8.65 12.22 3.61
C GLN A 137 -8.36 13.11 4.83
N ARG A 138 -7.10 13.17 5.28
CA ARG A 138 -6.66 14.00 6.40
C ARG A 138 -6.16 15.38 5.98
N ARG A 139 -6.31 15.77 4.72
CA ARG A 139 -5.82 17.04 4.15
C ARG A 139 -6.12 18.26 5.03
N LYS A 140 -7.38 18.45 5.45
CA LYS A 140 -7.79 19.62 6.23
C LYS A 140 -7.01 19.70 7.54
N LEU A 141 -6.98 18.59 8.28
CA LEU A 141 -6.24 18.47 9.53
C LEU A 141 -4.73 18.71 9.36
N ILE A 142 -4.13 18.20 8.28
CA ILE A 142 -2.71 18.41 7.99
C ILE A 142 -2.43 19.89 7.77
N ILE A 143 -3.22 20.55 6.93
CA ILE A 143 -3.02 21.97 6.60
C ILE A 143 -3.24 22.84 7.84
N GLU A 144 -4.34 22.64 8.58
CA GLU A 144 -4.68 23.46 9.74
C GLU A 144 -3.70 23.30 10.90
N LYS A 145 -3.18 22.08 11.12
CA LYS A 145 -2.28 21.78 12.24
C LYS A 145 -0.85 22.29 12.03
N TYR A 146 -0.41 22.42 10.78
CA TYR A 146 0.98 22.78 10.43
C TYR A 146 1.06 24.05 9.56
N SER A 147 0.08 24.95 9.70
CA SER A 147 0.07 26.28 9.07
C SER A 147 1.01 27.26 9.76
#